data_AF-A0A7C4PWK3-F1
#
_entry.id   AF-A0A7C4PWK3-F1
#
_cell.length_a   1.000
_cell.length_b   1.000
_cell.length_c   1.000
_cell.angle_alpha   90.00
_cell.angle_beta   90.00
_cell.angle_gamma   90.00
#
_symmetry.space_group_name_H-M   'P 1'
#
loop_
_entity.id
_entity.type
_entity.pdbx_description
1 polymer ?
#
loop_
_entity_poly.entity_id
_entity_poly.type
_entity_poly.pdbx_seq_one_letter_code
_entity_poly.pdbx_strand_id
1 'polypeptide(L)'
;MFKVDDIINIYEKYISVNDVDKANFFIAVLVGFLGFMKYHKVLSSESVAELARTLRIGLIEGPNYLNPYVMELLGILEEEFNEVVFNEFLFKLRSILREERLDRLEV
;
A
#
# COMPACT_ATOMS: atom_id res chain seq x y z
N MET A 1 2.65 16.97 1.22
CA MET A 1 2.83 15.53 0.90
C MET A 1 3.38 14.86 2.14
N PHE A 2 2.91 13.68 2.52
CA PHE A 2 3.39 12.97 3.71
C PHE A 2 4.88 12.64 3.55
N LYS A 3 5.66 12.67 4.64
CA LYS A 3 7.04 12.19 4.59
C LYS A 3 7.01 10.67 4.63
N VAL A 4 7.85 10.02 3.82
CA VAL A 4 7.98 8.56 3.79
C VAL A 4 8.33 8.02 5.17
N ASP A 5 9.25 8.70 5.87
CA ASP A 5 9.64 8.33 7.23
C ASP A 5 8.45 8.29 8.20
N ASP A 6 7.49 9.22 8.08
CA ASP A 6 6.31 9.21 8.94
C ASP A 6 5.44 7.96 8.69
N ILE A 7 5.34 7.52 7.44
CA ILE A 7 4.58 6.32 7.04
C ILE A 7 5.30 5.06 7.57
N ILE A 8 6.62 4.96 7.37
CA ILE A 8 7.43 3.84 7.86
C ILE A 8 7.36 3.77 9.39
N ASN A 9 7.48 4.90 10.08
CA ASN A 9 7.38 4.97 11.54
C ASN A 9 6.02 4.50 12.06
N ILE A 10 4.91 4.79 11.36
CA ILE A 10 3.58 4.27 11.73
C ILE A 10 3.53 2.76 11.54
N TYR A 11 4.05 2.26 10.42
CA TYR A 11 4.13 0.82 10.13
C TYR A 11 4.95 0.09 11.21
N GLU A 12 6.15 0.59 11.53
CA GLU A 12 7.02 0.08 12.58
C GLU A 12 6.36 0.02 13.95
N LYS A 13 5.56 1.04 14.31
CA LYS A 13 4.82 1.05 15.57
C LYS A 13 3.85 -0.13 15.67
N TYR A 14 3.14 -0.47 14.60
CA TYR A 14 2.28 -1.66 14.58
C TYR A 14 3.07 -2.96 14.69
N ILE A 15 4.18 -3.07 13.95
CA ILE A 15 5.06 -4.25 14.03
C ILE A 15 5.64 -4.42 15.44
N SER A 16 6.02 -3.32 16.11
CA SER A 16 6.61 -3.37 17.45
C SER A 16 5.68 -3.93 18.53
N VAL A 17 4.36 -3.84 18.31
CA VAL A 17 3.33 -4.42 19.19
C VAL A 17 2.76 -5.73 18.61
N ASN A 18 3.46 -6.34 17.65
CA ASN A 18 3.11 -7.58 16.96
C ASN A 18 1.73 -7.53 16.27
N ASP A 19 1.30 -6.35 15.82
CA ASP A 19 0.03 -6.13 15.12
C ASP A 19 0.29 -6.01 13.60
N VAL A 20 0.79 -7.11 13.02
CA VAL A 20 1.20 -7.19 11.61
C VAL A 20 0.02 -6.94 10.67
N ASP A 21 -1.18 -7.35 11.05
CA ASP A 21 -2.40 -7.17 10.26
C ASP A 21 -2.75 -5.69 10.13
N LYS A 22 -2.77 -4.92 11.25
CA LYS A 22 -3.00 -3.47 11.14
C LYS A 22 -1.88 -2.75 10.40
N ALA A 23 -0.64 -3.22 10.50
CA ALA A 23 0.48 -2.67 9.73
C ALA A 23 0.21 -2.82 8.22
N ASN A 24 -0.18 -4.01 7.78
CA ASN A 24 -0.49 -4.31 6.38
C ASN A 24 -1.75 -3.60 5.89
N PHE A 25 -2.82 -3.60 6.70
CA PHE A 25 -4.05 -2.87 6.43
C PHE A 25 -3.79 -1.37 6.24
N PHE A 26 -2.95 -0.77 7.10
CA PHE A 26 -2.57 0.64 7.00
C PHE A 26 -1.93 0.94 5.64
N ILE A 27 -0.96 0.13 5.20
CA ILE A 27 -0.31 0.32 3.89
C ILE A 27 -1.30 0.07 2.75
N ALA A 28 -2.14 -0.96 2.83
CA ALA A 28 -3.15 -1.24 1.81
C ALA A 28 -4.12 -0.06 1.60
N VAL A 29 -4.59 0.56 2.69
CA VAL A 29 -5.46 1.75 2.62
C VAL A 29 -4.73 2.94 2.01
N LEU A 30 -3.47 3.19 2.42
CA LEU A 30 -2.65 4.26 1.85
C LEU A 30 -2.43 4.07 0.35
N VAL A 31 -2.07 2.86 -0.05
CA VAL A 31 -1.85 2.49 -1.45
C VAL A 31 -3.14 2.66 -2.26
N GLY A 32 -4.28 2.23 -1.71
CA GLY A 32 -5.60 2.48 -2.29
C GLY A 32 -5.86 3.97 -2.55
N PHE A 33 -5.65 4.81 -1.53
CA PHE A 33 -5.75 6.27 -1.67
C PHE A 33 -4.87 6.81 -2.80
N LEU A 34 -3.58 6.43 -2.81
CA LEU A 34 -2.63 6.87 -3.83
C LEU A 34 -3.05 6.43 -5.24
N GLY A 35 -3.57 5.22 -5.39
CA GLY A 35 -4.06 4.70 -6.67
C GLY A 35 -5.20 5.53 -7.25
N PHE A 36 -6.20 5.91 -6.42
CA PHE A 36 -7.27 6.81 -6.85
C PHE A 36 -6.75 8.21 -7.19
N MET A 37 -5.88 8.77 -6.36
CA MET A 37 -5.32 10.11 -6.59
C MET A 37 -4.49 10.18 -7.88
N LYS A 38 -3.74 9.10 -8.18
CA LYS A 38 -2.98 8.93 -9.42
C LYS A 38 -3.90 8.79 -10.63
N TYR A 39 -4.87 7.90 -10.58
CA TYR A 39 -5.80 7.64 -11.70
C TYR A 39 -6.57 8.89 -12.11
N HIS A 40 -7.08 9.65 -11.13
CA HIS A 40 -7.80 10.90 -11.36
C HIS A 40 -6.89 12.11 -11.60
N LYS A 41 -5.57 11.90 -11.71
CA LYS A 41 -4.57 12.94 -12.01
C LYS A 41 -4.55 14.10 -11.00
N VAL A 42 -4.98 13.84 -9.76
CA VAL A 42 -4.90 14.81 -8.66
C VAL A 42 -3.47 14.87 -8.13
N LEU A 43 -2.78 13.73 -8.12
CA LEU A 43 -1.33 13.64 -7.95
C LEU A 43 -0.70 13.24 -9.28
N SER A 44 0.50 13.74 -9.56
CA SER A 44 1.24 13.37 -10.77
C SER A 44 1.67 11.90 -10.69
N SER A 45 1.70 11.24 -11.85
CA SER A 45 2.11 9.84 -11.96
C SER A 45 3.52 9.64 -11.40
N GLU A 46 4.43 10.56 -11.73
CA GLU A 46 5.83 10.55 -11.29
C GLU A 46 5.97 10.69 -9.77
N SER A 47 5.24 11.62 -9.14
CA SER A 47 5.33 11.79 -7.68
C SER A 47 4.77 10.58 -6.92
N VAL A 48 3.72 9.94 -7.44
CA VAL A 48 3.17 8.73 -6.82
C VAL A 48 4.12 7.54 -7.02
N ALA A 49 4.70 7.40 -8.22
CA ALA A 49 5.66 6.34 -8.51
C ALA A 49 6.91 6.44 -7.64
N GLU A 50 7.46 7.65 -7.49
CA GLU A 50 8.62 7.87 -6.61
C GLU A 50 8.27 7.57 -5.15
N LEU A 51 7.14 8.06 -4.67
CA LEU A 51 6.67 7.78 -3.31
C LEU A 51 6.51 6.27 -3.05
N ALA A 52 5.88 5.55 -3.99
CA ALA A 52 5.67 4.12 -3.90
C ALA A 52 7.00 3.35 -3.86
N ARG A 53 7.96 3.74 -4.71
CA ARG A 53 9.30 3.15 -4.74
C ARG A 53 10.06 3.38 -3.44
N THR A 54 10.13 4.62 -2.96
CA THR A 54 10.84 4.94 -1.71
C THR A 54 10.20 4.19 -0.54
N LEU A 55 8.86 4.14 -0.48
CA LEU A 55 8.14 3.41 0.56
C LEU A 55 8.43 1.90 0.49
N ARG A 56 8.42 1.31 -0.71
CA ARG A 56 8.72 -0.12 -0.89
C ARG A 56 10.12 -0.48 -0.41
N ILE A 57 11.13 0.32 -0.79
CA ILE A 57 12.52 0.13 -0.33
C ILE A 57 12.58 0.22 1.20
N GLY A 58 12.03 1.27 1.80
CA GLY A 58 12.09 1.48 3.24
C GLY A 58 11.35 0.40 4.05
N LEU A 59 10.23 -0.13 3.55
CA LEU A 59 9.49 -1.22 4.21
C LEU A 59 10.23 -2.57 4.14
N ILE A 60 10.96 -2.83 3.04
CA ILE A 60 11.76 -4.05 2.84
C ILE A 60 13.05 -4.00 3.68
N GLU A 61 13.76 -2.87 3.63
CA GLU A 61 14.99 -2.68 4.39
C GLU A 61 14.75 -2.53 5.90
N GLY A 62 13.55 -2.07 6.28
CA GLY A 62 13.11 -1.93 7.67
C GLY A 62 12.51 -3.24 8.23
N PRO A 63 11.24 -3.26 8.68
CA PRO A 63 10.71 -4.41 9.41
C PRO A 63 10.56 -5.68 8.59
N ASN A 64 10.43 -5.57 7.26
CA ASN A 64 10.30 -6.70 6.34
C ASN A 64 9.15 -7.69 6.68
N TYR A 65 8.02 -7.16 7.16
CA TYR A 65 6.79 -7.93 7.43
C TYR A 65 5.65 -7.60 6.44
N LEU A 66 5.99 -6.94 5.33
CA LEU A 66 4.99 -6.47 4.38
C LEU A 66 4.42 -7.65 3.60
N ASN A 67 3.09 -7.75 3.57
CA ASN A 67 2.36 -8.75 2.83
C ASN A 67 2.73 -8.64 1.33
N PRO A 68 3.11 -9.74 0.67
CA PRO A 68 3.50 -9.74 -0.74
C PRO A 68 2.46 -9.12 -1.69
N TYR A 69 1.17 -9.27 -1.39
CA TYR A 69 0.09 -8.67 -2.19
C TYR A 69 0.03 -7.15 -2.03
N VAL A 70 0.31 -6.63 -0.84
CA VAL A 70 0.43 -5.18 -0.60
C VAL A 70 1.67 -4.62 -1.29
N MET A 71 2.76 -5.39 -1.29
CA MET A 71 3.99 -5.06 -2.02
C MET A 71 3.76 -5.02 -3.54
N GLU A 72 2.95 -5.94 -4.07
CA GLU A 72 2.55 -5.95 -5.48
C GLU A 72 1.76 -4.67 -5.85
N LEU A 73 0.83 -4.23 -4.99
CA LEU A 73 0.11 -2.97 -5.23
C LEU A 73 1.04 -1.75 -5.26
N LEU A 74 2.08 -1.71 -4.41
CA LEU A 74 3.12 -0.67 -4.50
C LEU A 74 3.86 -0.73 -5.83
N GLY A 75 4.19 -1.93 -6.31
CA GLY A 75 4.80 -2.13 -7.64
C GLY A 75 3.93 -1.56 -8.76
N ILE A 76 2.62 -1.85 -8.74
CA ILE A 76 1.68 -1.28 -9.71
C ILE A 76 1.67 0.25 -9.65
N LEU A 77 1.72 0.85 -8.45
CA LEU A 77 1.82 2.31 -8.30
C LEU A 77 3.11 2.92 -8.87
N GLU A 78 4.16 2.15 -9.13
CA GLU A 78 5.36 2.63 -9.83
C GLU A 78 5.14 2.74 -11.36
N GLU A 79 4.15 2.03 -11.92
CA GLU A 79 3.89 1.95 -13.37
C GLU A 79 2.94 3.05 -13.87
N GLU A 80 2.81 3.23 -15.19
CA GLU A 80 1.80 4.16 -15.72
C GLU A 80 0.35 3.66 -15.48
N PHE A 81 -0.52 4.57 -15.04
CA PHE A 81 -1.93 4.25 -14.82
C PHE A 81 -2.76 4.57 -16.05
N ASN A 82 -3.11 3.53 -16.80
CA ASN A 82 -4.24 3.55 -17.72
C ASN A 82 -5.45 2.84 -17.09
N GLU A 83 -6.59 2.84 -17.78
CA GLU A 83 -7.82 2.21 -17.29
C GLU A 83 -7.67 0.72 -16.99
N VAL A 84 -6.88 0.00 -17.80
CA VAL A 84 -6.63 -1.44 -17.61
C VAL A 84 -5.85 -1.68 -16.33
N VAL A 85 -4.72 -0.98 -16.15
CA VAL A 85 -3.87 -1.08 -14.95
C VAL A 85 -4.64 -0.67 -13.70
N PHE A 86 -5.46 0.38 -13.79
CA PHE A 86 -6.27 0.82 -12.66
C PHE A 86 -7.34 -0.21 -12.26
N ASN A 87 -7.99 -0.86 -13.23
CA ASN A 87 -8.96 -1.90 -12.94
C ASN A 87 -8.31 -3.14 -12.31
N GLU A 88 -7.11 -3.53 -12.77
CA GLU A 88 -6.32 -4.59 -12.15
C GLU A 88 -5.93 -4.23 -10.71
N PHE A 89 -5.42 -3.01 -10.50
CA PHE A 89 -5.10 -2.46 -9.20
C PHE A 89 -6.31 -2.55 -8.24
N LEU A 90 -7.49 -2.11 -8.70
CA LEU A 90 -8.72 -2.16 -7.90
C LEU A 90 -9.15 -3.59 -7.58
N PHE A 91 -9.01 -4.51 -8.52
CA PHE A 91 -9.32 -5.92 -8.29
C PHE A 91 -8.46 -6.50 -7.16
N LYS A 92 -7.14 -6.31 -7.24
CA LYS A 92 -6.18 -6.77 -6.22
C LYS A 92 -6.42 -6.09 -4.87
N LEU A 93 -6.63 -4.78 -4.85
CA LEU A 93 -6.93 -4.03 -3.62
C LEU A 93 -8.19 -4.55 -2.92
N ARG A 94 -9.26 -4.83 -3.68
CA ARG A 94 -10.50 -5.37 -3.11
C ARG A 94 -10.32 -6.76 -2.51
N SER A 95 -9.49 -7.61 -3.11
CA SER A 95 -9.19 -8.94 -2.58
C SER A 95 -8.50 -8.83 -1.22
N ILE A 96 -7.45 -8.01 -1.11
CA ILE A 96 -6.73 -7.77 0.15
C ILE A 96 -7.68 -7.24 1.24
N LEU A 97 -8.47 -6.20 0.92
CA LEU A 97 -9.39 -5.60 1.88
C LEU A 97 -10.56 -6.52 2.28
N ARG A 98 -10.86 -7.54 1.46
CA ARG A 98 -11.89 -8.54 1.76
C ARG A 98 -11.34 -9.67 2.61
N GLU A 99 -10.12 -10.14 2.34
CA GLU A 99 -9.44 -11.14 3.17
C GLU A 99 -9.28 -10.64 4.61
N GLU A 100 -8.81 -9.41 4.78
CA GLU A 100 -8.74 -8.70 6.08
C GLU A 100 -10.09 -8.64 6.83
N ARG A 101 -11.21 -8.66 6.11
CA ARG A 101 -12.55 -8.69 6.72
C ARG A 101 -12.99 -10.09 7.10
N LEU A 102 -12.58 -11.12 6.35
CA LEU A 102 -12.95 -12.51 6.61
C LEU A 102 -12.19 -13.06 7.81
N ASP A 103 -10.90 -12.74 7.94
CA ASP A 103 -10.07 -13.15 9.09
C ASP A 103 -10.61 -12.64 10.43
N ARG A 104 -11.36 -11.53 10.42
CA ARG A 104 -12.03 -10.97 11.61
C ARG A 104 -13.38 -11.62 11.95
N LEU A 105 -13.95 -12.42 11.05
CA LEU A 105 -15.23 -13.12 11.27
C LEU A 105 -15.03 -14.57 11.75
N GLU A 106 -13.82 -15.11 11.67
CA GLU A 106 -13.48 -16.47 12.13
C GLU A 106 -13.14 -16.55 13.64
N VAL A 107 -13.53 -15.56 14.45
CA VAL A 107 -13.31 -15.50 15.90
C VAL A 107 -14.61 -15.64 16.70
#